data_AF-A0A937X4L1-F1
#
_entry.id   AF-A0A937X4L1-F1
#
_cell.length_a   1.000
_cell.length_b   1.000
_cell.length_c   1.000
_cell.angle_alpha   90.00
_cell.angle_beta   90.00
_cell.angle_gamma   90.00
#
_symmetry.space_group_name_H-M   'P 1'
#
loop_
_entity.id
_entity.type
_entity.pdbx_description
1 polymer ?
#
loop_
_entity_poly.entity_id
_entity_poly.type
_entity_poly.pdbx_seq_one_letter_code
_entity_poly.pdbx_strand_id
1 'polypeptide(L)'
;AYARAPFLGRYLPPLEEILQRRWERLIDLDIACVEFMAGCFGLRRRLERASALGVAGGRNERLLNICRHFGATTYLSTDASEVYLDVPLFARDGIAVEWQRFPHPVYPQLHGAFLPYLSAIDLLLNCGDGAADVLERVR
;
A
#
# COMPACT_ATOMS: atom_id res chain seq x y z
N ALA A 1 3.31 -8.99 -21.49
CA ALA A 1 3.69 -9.94 -20.42
C ALA A 1 2.49 -10.72 -19.87
N TYR A 2 1.36 -10.07 -19.59
CA TYR A 2 0.24 -10.66 -18.82
C TYR A 2 -0.89 -11.30 -19.61
N ALA A 3 -0.86 -11.32 -20.95
CA ALA A 3 -2.00 -11.72 -21.79
C ALA A 3 -2.60 -13.11 -21.47
N ARG A 4 -1.85 -14.00 -20.81
CA ARG A 4 -2.29 -15.35 -20.42
C ARG A 4 -2.60 -15.49 -18.92
N ALA A 5 -2.58 -14.40 -18.14
CA ALA A 5 -2.80 -14.46 -16.71
C ALA A 5 -4.25 -14.91 -16.42
N PRO A 6 -4.47 -15.90 -15.55
CA PRO A 6 -5.79 -16.51 -15.36
C PRO A 6 -6.89 -15.52 -14.98
N PHE A 7 -6.53 -14.45 -14.27
CA PHE A 7 -7.49 -13.46 -13.79
C PHE A 7 -7.37 -12.10 -14.50
N LEU A 8 -6.70 -12.05 -15.66
CA LEU A 8 -6.55 -10.81 -16.42
C LEU A 8 -7.89 -10.13 -16.73
N GLY A 9 -8.86 -10.90 -17.24
CA GLY A 9 -10.17 -10.37 -17.60
C GLY A 9 -10.97 -9.79 -16.43
N ARG A 10 -10.58 -10.10 -15.18
CA ARG A 10 -11.25 -9.58 -13.99
C ARG A 10 -10.68 -8.24 -13.54
N TYR A 11 -9.35 -8.10 -13.53
CA TYR A 11 -8.69 -6.95 -12.92
C TYR A 11 -8.17 -5.92 -13.93
N LEU A 12 -7.85 -6.34 -15.16
CA LEU A 12 -7.29 -5.43 -16.15
C LEU A 12 -8.32 -4.41 -16.67
N PRO A 13 -9.57 -4.78 -17.04
CA PRO A 13 -10.52 -3.79 -17.55
C PRO A 13 -10.81 -2.61 -16.59
N PRO A 14 -11.11 -2.82 -15.29
CA PRO A 14 -11.32 -1.69 -14.38
C PRO A 14 -10.04 -0.88 -14.13
N LEU A 15 -8.86 -1.53 -14.14
CA LEU A 15 -7.59 -0.82 -14.04
C LEU A 15 -7.33 0.04 -15.29
N GLU A 16 -7.60 -0.48 -16.49
CA GLU A 16 -7.49 0.27 -17.74
C GLU A 16 -8.43 1.47 -17.77
N GLU A 17 -9.66 1.34 -17.27
CA GLU A 17 -10.59 2.46 -17.14
C GLU A 17 -10.00 3.59 -16.27
N ILE A 18 -9.41 3.24 -15.13
CA ILE A 18 -8.73 4.19 -14.24
C ILE A 18 -7.56 4.87 -14.97
N LEU A 19 -6.74 4.11 -15.68
CA LEU A 19 -5.54 4.63 -16.36
C LEU A 19 -5.85 5.46 -17.61
N GLN A 20 -6.93 5.14 -18.33
CA GLN A 20 -7.33 5.83 -19.56
C GLN A 20 -8.21 7.06 -19.30
N ARG A 21 -8.82 7.15 -18.12
CA ARG A 21 -9.54 8.34 -17.69
C ARG A 21 -8.62 9.56 -17.73
N ARG A 22 -9.16 10.71 -18.14
CA ARG A 22 -8.46 12.00 -18.04
C ARG A 22 -8.43 12.45 -16.57
N TRP A 23 -7.23 12.65 -16.04
CA TRP A 23 -6.99 13.20 -14.70
C TRP A 23 -6.41 14.60 -14.81
N GLU A 24 -6.86 15.51 -13.94
CA GLU A 24 -6.30 16.86 -13.86
C GLU A 24 -5.00 16.90 -13.03
N ARG A 25 -4.91 16.03 -12.01
CA ARG A 25 -3.76 15.93 -11.12
C ARG A 25 -3.32 14.47 -10.99
N LEU A 26 -2.01 14.24 -10.96
CA LEU A 26 -1.43 12.92 -10.76
C LEU A 26 -1.90 12.26 -9.46
N ILE A 27 -2.05 13.05 -8.38
CA ILE A 27 -2.50 12.53 -7.09
C ILE A 27 -3.91 11.93 -7.13
N ASP A 28 -4.80 12.42 -8.00
CA ASP A 28 -6.15 11.88 -8.10
C ASP A 28 -6.12 10.50 -8.79
N LEU A 29 -5.22 10.30 -9.76
CA LEU A 29 -4.93 8.99 -10.35
C LEU A 29 -4.31 8.04 -9.32
N ASP A 30 -3.32 8.50 -8.56
CA ASP A 30 -2.64 7.68 -7.54
C ASP A 30 -3.63 7.19 -6.48
N ILE A 31 -4.52 8.08 -6.01
CA ILE A 31 -5.59 7.72 -5.06
C ILE A 31 -6.53 6.68 -5.67
N ALA A 32 -6.97 6.87 -6.91
CA ALA A 32 -7.87 5.91 -7.57
C ALA A 32 -7.23 4.53 -7.73
N CYS A 33 -5.93 4.48 -8.06
CA CYS A 33 -5.16 3.23 -8.10
C CYS A 33 -5.07 2.58 -6.70
N VAL A 34 -4.77 3.35 -5.66
CA VAL A 34 -4.69 2.83 -4.28
C VAL A 34 -6.05 2.29 -3.80
N GLU A 35 -7.13 3.01 -4.05
CA GLU A 35 -8.49 2.60 -3.70
C GLU A 35 -8.91 1.34 -4.46
N PHE A 36 -8.61 1.27 -5.76
CA PHE A 36 -8.84 0.07 -6.56
C PHE A 36 -8.10 -1.15 -6.02
N MET A 37 -6.79 -1.01 -5.74
CA MET A 37 -5.98 -2.10 -5.21
C MET A 37 -6.47 -2.53 -3.82
N ALA A 38 -6.76 -1.57 -2.94
CA ALA A 38 -7.33 -1.86 -1.62
C ALA A 38 -8.66 -2.64 -1.73
N GLY A 39 -9.54 -2.23 -2.65
CA GLY A 39 -10.77 -2.95 -2.95
C GLY A 39 -10.52 -4.38 -3.45
N CYS A 40 -9.56 -4.57 -4.36
CA CYS A 40 -9.19 -5.90 -4.88
C CYS A 40 -8.70 -6.85 -3.78
N PHE A 41 -8.00 -6.34 -2.78
CA PHE A 41 -7.53 -7.12 -1.63
C PHE A 41 -8.55 -7.18 -0.47
N GLY A 42 -9.77 -6.66 -0.65
CA GLY A 42 -10.80 -6.67 0.39
C GLY A 42 -10.49 -5.77 1.61
N LEU A 43 -9.56 -4.82 1.46
CA LEU A 43 -9.17 -3.92 2.54
C LEU A 43 -10.24 -2.86 2.77
N ARG A 44 -11.05 -3.05 3.82
CA ARG A 44 -12.06 -2.09 4.28
C ARG A 44 -11.53 -1.24 5.42
N ARG A 45 -10.59 -0.35 5.11
CA ARG A 45 -9.98 0.57 6.09
C ARG A 45 -10.30 2.02 5.74
N ARG A 46 -10.30 2.87 6.76
CA ARG A 46 -10.46 4.31 6.60
C ARG A 46 -9.21 4.86 5.90
N LEU A 47 -9.40 5.42 4.71
CA LEU A 47 -8.36 6.14 3.97
C LEU A 47 -8.57 7.64 4.18
N GLU A 48 -7.53 8.33 4.60
CA GLU A 48 -7.55 9.76 4.86
C GLU A 48 -6.37 10.44 4.15
N ARG A 49 -6.64 11.61 3.57
CA ARG A 49 -5.57 12.41 2.95
C ARG A 49 -4.93 13.27 4.01
N ALA A 50 -3.60 13.14 4.19
CA ALA A 50 -2.85 13.95 5.15
C ALA A 50 -3.08 15.47 4.96
N SER A 51 -3.24 15.92 3.71
CA SER A 51 -3.54 17.33 3.39
C SER A 51 -4.91 17.81 3.86
N ALA A 52 -5.88 16.90 4.06
CA ALA A 52 -7.21 17.24 4.56
C ALA A 52 -7.27 17.37 6.09
N LEU A 53 -6.24 16.91 6.80
CA LEU A 53 -6.22 16.89 8.28
C LEU A 53 -5.83 18.23 8.91
N GLY A 54 -5.33 19.18 8.11
CA GLY A 54 -4.86 20.48 8.62
C GLY A 54 -3.63 20.39 9.53
N VAL A 55 -2.89 19.29 9.46
CA VAL A 55 -1.70 19.04 10.29
C VAL A 55 -0.46 19.72 9.70
N ALA A 56 0.18 20.57 10.49
CA ALA A 56 1.40 21.27 10.12
C ALA A 56 2.66 20.58 10.66
N GLY A 57 3.83 21.03 10.20
CA GLY A 57 5.14 20.56 10.68
C GLY A 57 6.12 20.21 9.57
N GLY A 58 7.38 20.02 9.96
CA GLY A 58 8.41 19.40 9.12
C GLY A 58 8.09 17.94 8.84
N ARG A 59 9.05 17.21 8.24
CA ARG A 59 8.83 15.83 7.79
C ARG A 59 8.40 14.91 8.93
N ASN A 60 9.12 14.92 10.05
CA ASN A 60 8.86 14.04 11.19
C ASN A 60 7.71 14.57 12.07
N GLU A 61 7.65 15.87 12.30
CA GLU A 61 6.61 16.49 13.12
C GLU A 61 5.22 16.31 12.49
N ARG A 62 5.14 16.32 11.15
CA ARG A 62 3.87 16.08 10.46
C ARG A 62 3.38 14.65 10.66
N LEU A 63 4.26 13.65 10.58
CA LEU A 63 3.92 12.26 10.86
C LEU A 63 3.47 12.07 12.31
N LEU A 64 4.18 12.69 13.25
CA LEU A 64 3.79 12.72 14.66
C LEU A 64 2.41 13.36 14.86
N ASN A 65 2.17 14.51 14.23
CA ASN A 65 0.90 15.22 14.34
C ASN A 65 -0.27 14.46 13.71
N ILE A 66 -0.03 13.67 12.66
CA ILE A 66 -1.02 12.71 12.12
C ILE A 66 -1.35 11.65 13.18
N CYS A 67 -0.34 11.07 13.84
CA CYS A 67 -0.57 10.09 14.89
C CYS A 67 -1.39 10.69 16.04
N ARG A 68 -1.04 11.90 16.50
CA ARG A 68 -1.79 12.64 17.53
C ARG A 68 -3.22 12.93 17.10
N HIS A 69 -3.45 13.34 15.86
CA HIS A 69 -4.79 13.62 15.32
C HIS A 69 -5.73 12.42 15.45
N PHE A 70 -5.21 11.20 15.25
CA PHE A 70 -5.99 9.96 15.37
C PHE A 70 -5.90 9.30 16.76
N GLY A 71 -5.16 9.86 17.71
CA GLY A 71 -4.90 9.22 18.99
C GLY A 71 -4.16 7.88 18.86
N ALA A 72 -3.31 7.75 17.85
CA ALA A 72 -2.56 6.51 17.60
C ALA A 72 -1.49 6.29 18.67
N THR A 73 -1.29 5.02 19.07
CA THR A 73 -0.20 4.59 19.97
C THR A 73 1.00 4.04 19.22
N THR A 74 0.84 3.76 17.93
CA THR A 74 1.86 3.11 17.10
C THR A 74 1.89 3.75 15.72
N TYR A 75 3.09 4.04 15.24
CA TYR A 75 3.38 4.43 13.86
C TYR A 75 4.09 3.27 13.16
N LEU A 76 3.46 2.71 12.13
CA LEU A 76 4.04 1.64 11.32
C LEU A 76 4.77 2.24 10.11
N SER A 77 6.05 1.93 9.97
CA SER A 77 6.91 2.41 8.89
C SER A 77 7.66 1.27 8.22
N THR A 78 8.25 1.47 7.03
CA THR A 78 9.03 0.43 6.34
C THR A 78 10.51 0.50 6.73
N ASP A 79 11.26 -0.61 6.69
CA ASP A 79 12.69 -0.61 7.04
C ASP A 79 13.51 0.45 6.28
N ALA A 80 13.18 0.69 5.00
CA ALA A 80 13.84 1.70 4.16
C ALA A 80 13.68 3.14 4.69
N SER A 81 12.74 3.37 5.62
CA SER A 81 12.47 4.68 6.21
C SER A 81 13.24 4.98 7.49
N GLU A 82 13.93 3.99 8.06
CA GLU A 82 14.66 4.13 9.31
C GLU A 82 15.71 5.25 9.27
N VAL A 83 16.34 5.45 8.12
CA VAL A 83 17.41 6.45 7.92
C VAL A 83 16.96 7.89 8.17
N TYR A 84 15.65 8.18 8.12
CA TYR A 84 15.14 9.55 8.24
C TYR A 84 14.09 9.78 9.32
N LEU A 85 13.63 8.73 9.99
CA LEU A 85 12.59 8.84 10.99
C LEU A 85 13.21 9.18 12.35
N ASP A 86 12.74 10.24 12.99
CA ASP A 86 13.19 10.63 14.33
C ASP A 86 12.44 9.81 15.39
N VAL A 87 12.85 8.56 15.60
CA VAL A 87 12.22 7.66 16.58
C VAL A 87 12.13 8.27 17.99
N PRO A 88 13.17 8.94 18.52
CA PRO A 88 13.08 9.63 19.81
C PRO A 88 11.95 10.67 19.88
N LEU A 89 11.65 11.37 18.79
CA LEU A 89 10.53 12.31 18.73
C LEU A 89 9.18 11.62 18.98
N PHE A 90 8.93 10.46 18.36
CA PHE A 90 7.69 9.70 18.57
C PHE A 90 7.60 9.11 19.99
N ALA A 91 8.72 8.60 20.51
CA ALA A 91 8.77 7.99 21.83
C ALA A 91 8.43 8.99 22.96
N ARG A 92 8.86 10.26 22.82
CA ARG A 92 8.53 11.34 23.78
C ARG A 92 7.03 11.62 23.89
N ASP A 93 6.28 11.26 22.86
CA ASP A 93 4.82 11.39 22.78
C ASP A 93 4.07 10.09 23.07
N GLY A 94 4.77 9.06 23.55
CA GLY A 94 4.18 7.76 23.85
C GLY A 94 3.75 6.98 22.60
N ILE A 95 4.31 7.32 21.43
CA ILE A 95 4.04 6.61 20.18
C ILE A 95 5.19 5.66 19.88
N ALA A 96 4.89 4.36 19.83
CA ALA A 96 5.85 3.36 19.39
C ALA A 96 6.06 3.44 17.88
N VAL A 97 7.30 3.29 17.42
CA VAL A 97 7.59 3.07 16.00
C VAL A 97 7.78 1.58 15.79
N GLU A 98 6.97 1.01 14.91
CA GLU A 98 7.11 -0.37 14.45
C GLU A 98 7.59 -0.40 13.01
N TRP A 99 8.44 -1.37 12.71
CA TRP A 99 9.03 -1.56 11.39
C TRP A 99 8.37 -2.74 10.69
N GLN A 100 7.73 -2.45 9.56
CA GLN A 100 7.17 -3.44 8.68
C GLN A 100 8.29 -4.11 7.89
N ARG A 101 8.60 -5.35 8.26
CA ARG A 101 9.36 -6.27 7.43
C ARG A 101 8.38 -7.00 6.53
N PHE A 102 8.51 -6.84 5.22
CA PHE A 102 7.64 -7.48 4.25
C PHE A 102 8.36 -8.66 3.60
N PRO A 103 8.11 -9.92 4.02
CA PRO A 103 8.63 -11.07 3.30
C PRO A 103 7.85 -11.21 2.01
N HIS A 104 8.54 -11.31 0.87
CA HIS A 104 7.85 -11.45 -0.40
C HIS A 104 7.17 -12.82 -0.50
N PRO A 105 5.83 -12.87 -0.67
CA PRO A 105 5.13 -14.13 -0.80
C PRO A 105 5.53 -14.82 -2.11
N VAL A 106 5.67 -16.15 -2.05
CA VAL A 106 5.84 -16.97 -3.24
C VAL A 106 4.47 -17.41 -3.73
N TYR A 107 4.19 -17.16 -5.00
CA TYR A 107 2.92 -17.51 -5.64
C TYR A 107 3.15 -17.91 -7.10
N PRO A 108 2.18 -18.62 -7.73
CA PRO A 108 2.28 -18.98 -9.13
C PRO A 108 2.41 -17.72 -10.01
N GLN A 109 3.44 -17.68 -10.85
CA GLN A 109 3.63 -16.64 -11.86
C GLN A 109 3.59 -17.27 -13.26
N LEU A 110 3.26 -16.48 -14.28
CA LEU A 110 3.10 -16.98 -15.65
C LEU A 110 4.36 -17.60 -16.26
N HIS A 111 5.54 -17.10 -15.91
CA HIS A 111 6.78 -17.37 -16.63
C HIS A 111 7.88 -17.88 -15.70
N GLY A 112 8.32 -19.12 -15.93
CA GLY A 112 9.56 -19.64 -15.37
C GLY A 112 9.62 -19.68 -13.83
N ALA A 113 10.80 -19.37 -13.30
CA ALA A 113 11.05 -19.31 -11.86
C ALA A 113 10.42 -18.07 -11.24
N PHE A 114 10.03 -18.19 -9.97
CA PHE A 114 9.46 -17.08 -9.20
C PHE A 114 10.41 -15.88 -9.13
N LEU A 115 9.89 -14.70 -9.47
CA LEU A 115 10.58 -13.43 -9.39
C LEU A 115 9.98 -12.58 -8.25
N PRO A 116 10.74 -12.29 -7.17
CA PRO A 116 10.29 -11.42 -6.09
C PRO A 116 10.26 -9.94 -6.52
N TYR A 117 9.73 -9.07 -5.66
CA TYR A 117 9.67 -7.61 -5.86
C TYR A 117 8.81 -7.12 -7.04
N LEU A 118 7.90 -7.96 -7.54
CA LEU A 118 6.91 -7.54 -8.54
C LEU A 118 5.74 -6.76 -7.91
N SER A 119 4.99 -6.06 -8.77
CA SER A 119 3.82 -5.28 -8.36
C SER A 119 2.72 -6.16 -7.75
N ALA A 120 1.90 -5.59 -6.87
CA ALA A 120 0.73 -6.26 -6.33
C ALA A 120 -0.31 -6.65 -7.41
N ILE A 121 -0.27 -5.99 -8.58
CA ILE A 121 -1.11 -6.36 -9.74
C ILE A 121 -0.67 -7.73 -10.29
N ASP A 122 0.62 -8.05 -10.28
CA ASP A 122 1.11 -9.37 -10.71
C ASP A 122 0.45 -10.50 -9.91
N LEU A 123 0.42 -10.34 -8.59
CA LEU A 123 -0.26 -11.26 -7.69
C LEU A 123 -1.76 -11.36 -7.98
N LEU A 124 -2.47 -10.24 -8.18
CA LEU A 124 -3.90 -10.25 -8.51
C LEU A 124 -4.18 -10.98 -9.83
N LEU A 125 -3.40 -10.70 -10.87
CA LEU A 125 -3.61 -11.30 -12.20
C LEU A 125 -3.34 -12.81 -12.20
N ASN A 126 -2.46 -13.30 -11.33
CA ASN A 126 -2.13 -14.72 -11.22
C ASN A 126 -2.97 -15.49 -10.20
N CYS A 127 -3.39 -14.87 -9.10
CA CYS A 127 -4.04 -15.55 -7.98
C CYS A 127 -5.50 -15.13 -7.72
N GLY A 128 -5.96 -14.04 -8.32
CA GLY A 128 -7.34 -13.59 -8.24
C GLY A 128 -7.83 -13.41 -6.81
N ASP A 129 -9.00 -13.97 -6.49
CA ASP A 129 -9.60 -13.86 -5.15
C ASP A 129 -8.72 -14.49 -4.05
N GLY A 130 -7.84 -15.44 -4.39
CA GLY A 130 -6.88 -16.03 -3.45
C GLY A 130 -5.65 -15.15 -3.18
N ALA A 131 -5.54 -13.99 -3.82
CA ALA A 131 -4.39 -13.09 -3.65
C ALA A 131 -4.23 -12.56 -2.22
N ALA A 132 -5.35 -12.26 -1.53
CA ALA A 132 -5.31 -11.84 -0.13
C ALA A 132 -4.78 -12.97 0.78
N ASP A 133 -5.25 -14.20 0.57
CA ASP A 133 -4.79 -15.37 1.34
C ASP A 133 -3.29 -15.61 1.17
N VAL A 134 -2.73 -15.34 -0.01
CA VAL A 134 -1.28 -15.44 -0.25
C VAL A 134 -0.51 -14.46 0.62
N LEU A 135 -1.01 -13.23 0.78
CA LEU A 135 -0.38 -12.22 1.64
C LEU A 135 -0.53 -12.54 3.13
N GLU A 136 -1.67 -13.11 3.55
CA GLU A 136 -1.92 -13.42 4.96
C GLU A 136 -1.09 -14.59 5.49
N ARG A 137 -0.65 -15.51 4.63
CA ARG A 137 0.23 -16.63 4.98
C ARG A 137 1.66 -16.19 5.31
N VAL A 138 2.01 -14.95 4.99
CA VAL A 138 3.34 -14.40 5.11
C VAL A 138 3.30 -13.32 6.19
N ARG A 139 3.21 -13.78 7.44
CA ARG A 139 3.27 -12.96 8.65
C ARG A 139 4.43 -13.43 9.53
#